data_AF-A0A521KV92-F1
#
_entry.id   AF-A0A521KV92-F1
#
_cell.length_a   1.000
_cell.length_b   1.000
_cell.length_c   1.000
_cell.angle_alpha   90.00
_cell.angle_beta   90.00
_cell.angle_gamma   90.00
#
_symmetry.space_group_name_H-M   'P 1'
#
loop_
_entity.id
_entity.type
_entity.pdbx_description
1 polymer ?
#
loop_
_entity_poly.entity_id
_entity_poly.type
_entity_poly.pdbx_seq_one_letter_code
_entity_poly.pdbx_strand_id
1 'polypeptide(L)'
;MSDCGSAFDVEGHNWVLLSSCVVTRNGAGIAFGPQQDASVLLHNSIVWDNAGQDFDPPDVEARYSDLSQALPGVGNLSVDPGFVAPASGDYHLRSDSALIDAGDPATVGGLDPDGDPRRTDGDWNADARADIGIDEFNRVRIAASGAAVLGGTVALTVTAPAGSAAVGFLSLHTADVSLGALGSVLIGALGPALFDPESVLVLGSGAAPWTFVAAVPNDPLLLGLQAHFQGFGKAATFAGASLSNRLTLVVH
;
A
#
# COMPACT_ATOMS: atom_id res chain seq x y z
N MET A 1 -11.59 -8.57 13.60
CA MET A 1 -11.61 -7.99 12.24
C MET A 1 -10.22 -8.23 11.71
N SER A 2 -10.19 -8.92 10.59
CA SER A 2 -9.16 -9.87 10.22
C SER A 2 -8.65 -9.40 8.87
N ASP A 3 -7.90 -8.31 8.84
CA ASP A 3 -7.32 -7.94 7.56
C ASP A 3 -6.14 -8.84 7.18
N CYS A 4 -5.75 -9.79 8.06
CA CYS A 4 -5.46 -11.22 7.79
C CYS A 4 -5.76 -12.15 9.02
N GLY A 5 -6.70 -11.78 9.89
CA GLY A 5 -6.95 -12.36 11.22
C GLY A 5 -7.99 -13.50 11.34
N SER A 6 -7.97 -14.49 10.45
CA SER A 6 -8.43 -15.82 10.80
C SER A 6 -7.29 -16.76 10.49
N ALA A 7 -6.78 -17.47 11.49
CA ALA A 7 -5.99 -18.67 11.29
C ALA A 7 -6.65 -19.48 10.16
N PHE A 8 -5.94 -19.64 9.03
CA PHE A 8 -6.43 -20.44 7.92
C PHE A 8 -6.25 -21.90 8.33
N ASP A 9 -7.27 -22.48 8.95
CA ASP A 9 -7.38 -23.94 9.05
C ASP A 9 -7.79 -24.44 7.66
N VAL A 10 -6.82 -24.90 6.88
CA VAL A 10 -7.15 -25.60 5.64
C VAL A 10 -7.51 -27.01 6.03
N GLU A 11 -8.78 -27.24 6.33
CA GLU A 11 -9.29 -28.60 6.49
C GLU A 11 -8.98 -29.40 5.20
N GLY A 12 -7.93 -30.22 5.24
CA GLY A 12 -7.51 -31.11 4.15
C GLY A 12 -6.27 -30.68 3.35
N HIS A 13 -5.64 -29.53 3.62
CA HIS A 13 -4.32 -29.20 3.04
C HIS A 13 -3.27 -29.08 4.14
N ASN A 14 -2.11 -29.69 3.90
CA ASN A 14 -0.98 -29.68 4.83
C ASN A 14 -0.04 -28.49 4.58
N TRP A 15 -0.52 -27.38 4.00
CA TRP A 15 0.31 -26.19 3.83
C TRP A 15 -0.49 -24.89 3.80
N VAL A 16 0.15 -23.80 4.24
CA VAL A 16 -0.35 -22.42 4.20
C VAL A 16 0.68 -21.53 3.53
N LEU A 17 0.23 -20.64 2.64
CA LEU A 17 1.02 -19.54 2.11
C LEU A 17 0.41 -18.23 2.60
N LEU A 18 1.20 -17.41 3.28
CA LEU A 18 0.86 -16.04 3.64
C LEU A 18 1.79 -15.09 2.90
N SER A 19 1.21 -14.07 2.30
CA SER A 19 1.94 -13.10 1.48
C SER A 19 1.40 -11.71 1.76
N SER A 20 2.23 -10.83 2.31
CA SER A 20 1.81 -9.47 2.71
C SER A 20 0.68 -9.47 3.74
N CYS A 21 0.78 -10.34 4.74
CA CYS A 21 -0.22 -10.55 5.78
C CYS A 21 0.24 -10.04 7.15
N VAL A 22 -0.71 -9.76 8.05
CA VAL A 22 -0.43 -9.49 9.47
C VAL A 22 -1.23 -10.46 10.36
N VAL A 23 -0.52 -11.31 11.10
CA VAL A 23 -1.07 -12.25 12.09
C VAL A 23 -0.59 -11.84 13.47
N THR A 24 -1.38 -11.02 14.15
CA THR A 24 -0.97 -10.44 15.44
C THR A 24 -2.10 -10.39 16.45
N ARG A 25 -1.74 -10.40 17.74
CA ARG A 25 -2.67 -10.20 18.87
C ARG A 25 -3.81 -11.20 18.93
N ASN A 26 -3.59 -12.42 18.43
CA ASN A 26 -4.54 -13.52 18.51
C ASN A 26 -4.28 -14.39 19.75
N GLY A 27 -5.26 -15.22 20.11
CA GLY A 27 -5.09 -16.23 21.16
C GLY A 27 -4.03 -17.30 20.81
N ALA A 28 -3.83 -17.54 19.53
CA ALA A 28 -2.74 -18.33 18.93
C ALA A 28 -2.50 -17.78 17.51
N GLY A 29 -1.30 -17.95 16.97
CA GLY A 29 -0.96 -17.55 15.61
C GLY A 29 -1.49 -18.56 14.57
N ILE A 30 -0.58 -19.23 13.88
CA ILE A 30 -0.88 -20.19 12.81
C ILE A 30 -0.80 -21.62 13.36
N ALA A 31 -1.90 -22.37 13.28
CA ALA A 31 -2.00 -23.73 13.81
C ALA A 31 -2.77 -24.66 12.85
N PHE A 32 -2.37 -25.94 12.79
CA PHE A 32 -2.94 -26.98 11.91
C PHE A 32 -3.62 -28.13 12.67
N GLY A 33 -3.88 -27.93 13.97
CA GLY A 33 -4.35 -29.01 14.83
C GLY A 33 -3.34 -30.16 14.94
N PRO A 34 -3.77 -31.43 15.13
CA PRO A 34 -2.86 -32.55 15.39
C PRO A 34 -2.10 -33.07 14.15
N GLN A 35 -2.15 -32.37 13.01
CA GLN A 35 -1.46 -32.77 11.79
C GLN A 35 0.03 -32.46 11.89
N GLN A 36 0.88 -33.49 11.79
CA GLN A 36 2.33 -33.38 12.01
C GLN A 36 3.13 -33.04 10.74
N ASP A 37 2.49 -33.04 9.56
CA ASP A 37 3.14 -32.85 8.25
C ASP A 37 2.75 -31.53 7.56
N ALA A 38 2.44 -30.49 8.37
CA ALA A 38 2.04 -29.19 7.86
C ALA A 38 3.26 -28.27 7.57
N SER A 39 3.20 -27.48 6.50
CA SER A 39 4.23 -26.48 6.16
C SER A 39 3.64 -25.07 6.03
N VAL A 40 4.33 -24.07 6.58
CA VAL A 40 3.97 -22.66 6.42
C VAL A 40 5.03 -21.97 5.59
N LEU A 41 4.59 -21.34 4.51
CA LEU A 41 5.39 -20.45 3.68
C LEU A 41 4.97 -19.01 4.01
N LEU A 42 5.89 -18.24 4.59
CA LEU A 42 5.69 -16.83 4.86
C LEU A 42 6.52 -15.99 3.89
N HIS A 43 5.87 -15.01 3.29
CA HIS A 43 6.52 -14.03 2.44
C HIS A 43 6.00 -12.64 2.77
N ASN A 44 6.91 -11.67 2.94
CA ASN A 44 6.54 -10.28 3.16
C ASN A 44 5.51 -10.05 4.29
N SER A 45 5.47 -10.92 5.30
CA SER A 45 4.38 -10.98 6.29
C SER A 45 4.86 -10.72 7.71
N ILE A 46 3.95 -10.32 8.58
CA ILE A 46 4.20 -10.10 10.01
C ILE A 46 3.47 -11.16 10.82
N VAL A 47 4.18 -11.90 11.67
CA VAL A 47 3.59 -12.76 12.71
C VAL A 47 4.18 -12.34 14.06
N TRP A 48 3.39 -11.65 14.87
CA TRP A 48 3.92 -10.94 16.04
C TRP A 48 2.91 -10.84 17.18
N ASP A 49 3.35 -10.83 18.44
CA ASP A 49 2.52 -10.56 19.63
C ASP A 49 1.22 -11.39 19.71
N ASN A 50 1.24 -12.67 19.30
CA ASN A 50 0.15 -13.58 19.61
C ASN A 50 0.31 -14.12 21.04
N ALA A 51 -0.79 -14.29 21.78
CA ALA A 51 -0.76 -14.67 23.19
C ALA A 51 -0.36 -16.14 23.40
N GLY A 52 -0.72 -17.00 22.45
CA GLY A 52 -0.30 -18.39 22.37
C GLY A 52 0.99 -18.54 21.56
N GLN A 53 1.24 -19.74 21.04
CA GLN A 53 2.32 -19.94 20.08
C GLN A 53 2.00 -19.21 18.78
N ASP A 54 3.02 -18.57 18.17
CA ASP A 54 2.89 -18.04 16.81
C ASP A 54 2.76 -19.16 15.78
N PHE A 55 3.33 -20.33 16.07
CA PHE A 55 3.33 -21.51 15.22
C PHE A 55 3.20 -22.78 16.08
N ASP A 56 2.21 -23.62 15.80
CA ASP A 56 2.00 -24.86 16.57
C ASP A 56 1.30 -25.97 15.74
N PRO A 57 1.98 -27.09 15.50
CA PRO A 57 3.27 -27.23 14.83
C PRO A 57 3.10 -27.20 13.29
N PRO A 58 3.91 -26.39 12.61
CA PRO A 58 4.40 -26.78 11.28
C PRO A 58 5.88 -26.42 11.06
N ASP A 59 6.51 -27.04 10.04
CA ASP A 59 7.75 -26.52 9.48
C ASP A 59 7.48 -25.14 8.84
N VAL A 60 8.24 -24.11 9.23
CA VAL A 60 8.05 -22.74 8.73
C VAL A 60 9.24 -22.33 7.85
N GLU A 61 8.96 -22.00 6.59
CA GLU A 61 9.90 -21.30 5.72
C GLU A 61 9.42 -19.85 5.56
N ALA A 62 10.22 -18.91 6.05
CA ALA A 62 9.92 -17.48 5.97
C ALA A 62 10.97 -16.74 5.14
N ARG A 63 10.53 -15.76 4.34
CA ARG A 63 11.39 -14.82 3.62
C ARG A 63 10.81 -13.41 3.69
N TYR A 64 11.67 -12.41 3.81
CA TYR A 64 11.30 -11.00 3.90
C TYR A 64 10.17 -10.75 4.92
N SER A 65 10.12 -11.51 6.01
CA SER A 65 9.02 -11.50 6.97
C SER A 65 9.49 -11.08 8.35
N ASP A 66 8.61 -10.49 9.14
CA ASP A 66 8.89 -10.10 10.53
C ASP A 66 8.15 -11.00 11.51
N LEU A 67 8.89 -11.52 12.49
CA LEU A 67 8.48 -12.67 13.29
C LEU A 67 8.91 -12.46 14.75
N SER A 68 8.03 -12.73 15.72
CA SER A 68 8.40 -12.62 17.15
C SER A 68 9.56 -13.54 17.56
N GLN A 69 9.76 -14.59 16.76
CA GLN A 69 10.90 -15.48 16.82
C GLN A 69 11.85 -15.26 15.64
N ALA A 70 13.15 -15.22 15.89
CA ALA A 70 14.15 -15.14 14.84
C ALA A 70 14.25 -16.46 14.07
N LEU A 71 13.63 -16.51 12.88
CA LEU A 71 13.76 -17.63 11.95
C LEU A 71 14.83 -17.36 10.89
N PRO A 72 15.60 -18.38 10.48
CA PRO A 72 16.50 -18.24 9.34
C PRO A 72 15.70 -17.98 8.06
N GLY A 73 16.30 -17.26 7.12
CA GLY A 73 15.69 -16.92 5.83
C GLY A 73 16.19 -15.58 5.33
N VAL A 74 16.11 -15.35 4.02
CA VAL A 74 16.58 -14.09 3.45
C VAL A 74 15.62 -12.97 3.85
N GLY A 75 16.17 -11.83 4.29
CA GLY A 75 15.38 -10.64 4.62
C GLY A 75 14.43 -10.77 5.80
N ASN A 76 14.46 -11.87 6.57
CA ASN A 76 13.63 -11.97 7.77
C ASN A 76 14.14 -11.04 8.87
N LEU A 77 13.21 -10.44 9.59
CA LEU A 77 13.44 -9.61 10.75
C LEU A 77 12.77 -10.23 11.98
N SER A 78 13.19 -9.75 13.15
CA SER A 78 12.57 -10.07 14.43
C SER A 78 12.67 -8.83 15.31
N VAL A 79 11.85 -7.84 14.97
CA VAL A 79 11.83 -6.50 15.58
C VAL A 79 10.39 -6.09 15.86
N ASP A 80 10.17 -5.15 16.79
CA ASP A 80 8.82 -4.60 16.98
C ASP A 80 8.30 -4.01 15.65
N PRO A 81 7.15 -4.48 15.13
CA PRO A 81 6.57 -3.96 13.89
C PRO A 81 6.34 -2.45 13.91
N GLY A 82 6.17 -1.87 15.11
CA GLY A 82 5.96 -0.43 15.26
C GLY A 82 4.63 0.02 14.68
N PHE A 83 3.55 -0.74 14.92
CA PHE A 83 2.18 -0.36 14.54
C PHE A 83 1.71 0.92 15.25
N VAL A 84 0.86 1.71 14.57
CA VAL A 84 0.33 2.98 15.11
C VAL A 84 -0.53 2.76 16.35
N ALA A 85 -1.57 1.91 16.25
CA ALA A 85 -2.45 1.61 17.37
C ALA A 85 -3.06 0.20 17.25
N PRO A 86 -2.25 -0.85 17.47
CA PRO A 86 -2.68 -2.23 17.26
C PRO A 86 -3.78 -2.67 18.25
N ALA A 87 -3.90 -2.01 19.40
CA ALA A 87 -4.97 -2.27 20.37
C ALA A 87 -6.36 -1.85 19.86
N SER A 88 -6.43 -0.87 18.95
CA SER A 88 -7.65 -0.43 18.26
C SER A 88 -7.80 -1.02 16.85
N GLY A 89 -6.88 -1.90 16.43
CA GLY A 89 -6.87 -2.52 15.10
C GLY A 89 -6.23 -1.66 14.01
N ASP A 90 -5.50 -0.61 14.37
CA ASP A 90 -4.74 0.21 13.43
C ASP A 90 -3.33 -0.39 13.28
N TYR A 91 -3.16 -1.17 12.22
CA TYR A 91 -1.94 -1.89 11.88
C TYR A 91 -1.10 -1.19 10.81
N HIS A 92 -1.36 0.10 10.53
CA HIS A 92 -0.42 0.89 9.73
C HIS A 92 0.92 0.99 10.47
N LEU A 93 2.01 1.02 9.70
CA LEU A 93 3.35 1.20 10.25
C LEU A 93 3.54 2.66 10.68
N ARG A 94 4.16 2.87 11.84
CA ARG A 94 4.66 4.21 12.21
C ARG A 94 5.84 4.57 11.33
N SER A 95 6.07 5.87 11.16
CA SER A 95 7.14 6.42 10.33
C SER A 95 8.58 6.07 10.76
N ASP A 96 8.76 5.46 11.92
CA ASP A 96 10.03 4.99 12.48
C ASP A 96 10.17 3.46 12.48
N SER A 97 9.20 2.73 11.90
CA SER A 97 9.26 1.27 11.82
C SER A 97 10.42 0.81 10.96
N ALA A 98 11.12 -0.22 11.42
CA ALA A 98 12.18 -0.88 10.66
C ALA A 98 11.64 -1.80 9.55
N LEU A 99 10.31 -1.94 9.45
CA LEU A 99 9.65 -2.74 8.43
C LEU A 99 9.38 -1.95 7.14
N ILE A 100 9.56 -0.63 7.18
CA ILE A 100 9.48 0.25 6.02
C ILE A 100 10.64 -0.05 5.07
N ASP A 101 10.34 -0.24 3.79
CA ASP A 101 11.27 -0.59 2.70
C ASP A 101 12.11 -1.86 2.99
N ALA A 102 11.64 -2.74 3.89
CA ALA A 102 12.37 -3.94 4.30
C ALA A 102 11.90 -5.24 3.60
N GLY A 103 10.82 -5.14 2.82
CA GLY A 103 10.19 -6.25 2.12
C GLY A 103 10.96 -6.76 0.92
N ASP A 104 10.37 -7.71 0.20
CA ASP A 104 11.00 -8.32 -0.96
C ASP A 104 11.24 -7.29 -2.08
N PRO A 105 12.50 -7.02 -2.49
CA PRO A 105 12.79 -6.09 -3.57
C PRO A 105 12.24 -6.53 -4.94
N ALA A 106 11.86 -7.81 -5.09
CA ALA A 106 11.21 -8.32 -6.28
C ALA A 106 9.70 -8.05 -6.32
N THR A 107 9.09 -7.57 -5.22
CA THR A 107 7.69 -7.16 -5.22
C THR A 107 7.52 -5.99 -6.17
N VAL A 108 6.70 -6.19 -7.21
CA VAL A 108 6.45 -5.19 -8.24
C VAL A 108 4.95 -5.09 -8.51
N GLY A 109 4.45 -3.86 -8.55
CA GLY A 109 3.04 -3.58 -8.82
C GLY A 109 2.09 -4.07 -7.72
N GLY A 110 0.79 -3.88 -7.95
CA GLY A 110 -0.23 -4.13 -6.93
C GLY A 110 -0.43 -2.94 -6.00
N LEU A 111 -1.53 -2.99 -5.25
CA LEU A 111 -1.91 -1.99 -4.25
C LEU A 111 -2.15 -2.67 -2.92
N ASP A 112 -1.89 -1.97 -1.83
CA ASP A 112 -2.39 -2.34 -0.51
C ASP A 112 -3.89 -1.95 -0.35
N PRO A 113 -4.54 -2.27 0.78
CA PRO A 113 -5.95 -1.95 1.01
C PRO A 113 -6.27 -0.44 0.98
N ASP A 114 -5.27 0.40 1.24
CA ASP A 114 -5.33 1.86 1.26
C ASP A 114 -5.17 2.48 -0.15
N GLY A 115 -4.79 1.64 -1.12
CA GLY A 115 -4.56 2.04 -2.49
C GLY A 115 -3.14 2.54 -2.74
N ASP A 116 -2.20 2.35 -1.82
CA ASP A 116 -0.79 2.65 -2.04
C ASP A 116 -0.11 1.59 -2.91
N PRO A 117 0.76 1.98 -3.85
CA PRO A 117 1.56 1.01 -4.59
C PRO A 117 2.42 0.16 -3.66
N ARG A 118 2.36 -1.17 -3.81
CA ARG A 118 3.19 -2.14 -3.05
C ARG A 118 4.70 -1.98 -3.21
N ARG A 119 5.15 -1.10 -4.11
CA ARG A 119 6.55 -0.72 -4.25
C ARG A 119 6.61 0.79 -4.22
N THR A 120 6.79 1.32 -3.02
CA THR A 120 6.95 2.75 -2.76
C THR A 120 8.34 3.00 -2.17
N ASP A 121 8.75 4.25 -2.09
CA ASP A 121 9.95 4.65 -1.34
C ASP A 121 9.39 5.29 -0.07
N GLY A 122 9.27 4.53 1.01
CA GLY A 122 8.60 4.95 2.23
C GLY A 122 9.48 5.85 3.10
N ASP A 123 10.79 5.57 3.14
CA ASP A 123 11.79 6.35 3.88
C ASP A 123 12.44 7.49 3.06
N TRP A 124 12.21 7.51 1.74
CA TRP A 124 12.72 8.50 0.77
C TRP A 124 14.25 8.46 0.64
N ASN A 125 14.85 7.27 0.73
CA ASN A 125 16.28 7.06 0.54
C ASN A 125 16.67 6.77 -0.93
N ALA A 126 15.69 6.74 -1.85
CA ALA A 126 15.82 6.41 -3.27
C ALA A 126 15.98 4.91 -3.62
N ASP A 127 15.74 4.00 -2.68
CA ASP A 127 15.63 2.56 -2.87
C ASP A 127 14.21 2.09 -2.54
N ALA A 128 13.29 2.29 -3.48
CA ALA A 128 11.89 1.88 -3.33
C ALA A 128 11.74 0.35 -3.18
N ARG A 129 11.07 -0.09 -2.13
CA ARG A 129 10.74 -1.51 -1.87
C ARG A 129 9.31 -1.64 -1.36
N ALA A 130 8.89 -2.88 -1.16
CA ALA A 130 7.68 -3.12 -0.40
C ALA A 130 8.01 -2.99 1.09
N ASP A 131 7.04 -2.58 1.87
CA ASP A 131 7.05 -2.77 3.31
C ASP A 131 6.74 -4.22 3.65
N ILE A 132 7.27 -4.70 4.78
CA ILE A 132 6.85 -6.00 5.33
C ILE A 132 5.47 -5.82 5.95
N GLY A 133 4.50 -6.64 5.53
CA GLY A 133 3.13 -6.63 6.04
C GLY A 133 2.09 -6.20 5.00
N ILE A 134 0.91 -5.83 5.50
CA ILE A 134 -0.27 -5.56 4.69
C ILE A 134 -0.31 -4.15 4.09
N ASP A 135 0.31 -3.19 4.74
CA ASP A 135 0.20 -1.76 4.48
C ASP A 135 1.56 -1.18 4.09
N GLU A 136 1.56 -0.24 3.15
CA GLU A 136 2.74 0.50 2.72
C GLU A 136 2.76 1.89 3.36
N PHE A 137 3.82 2.20 4.09
CA PHE A 137 4.02 3.50 4.67
C PHE A 137 4.29 4.54 3.57
N ASN A 138 3.29 5.36 3.30
CA ASN A 138 3.38 6.41 2.30
C ASN A 138 3.33 7.80 2.92
N ARG A 139 4.36 8.61 2.62
CA ARG A 139 4.43 10.02 3.03
C ARG A 139 3.56 10.93 2.18
N VAL A 140 3.21 10.51 0.97
CA VAL A 140 2.35 11.28 0.07
C VAL A 140 0.96 10.68 0.09
N ARG A 141 -0.06 11.49 0.37
CA ARG A 141 -1.46 11.04 0.28
C ARG A 141 -2.28 12.01 -0.54
N ILE A 142 -3.19 11.48 -1.35
CA ILE A 142 -4.21 12.23 -2.05
C ILE A 142 -5.59 11.88 -1.47
N ALA A 143 -6.36 12.91 -1.15
CA ALA A 143 -7.70 12.76 -0.61
C ALA A 143 -8.68 13.70 -1.32
N ALA A 144 -9.91 13.23 -1.50
CA ALA A 144 -11.02 14.08 -1.91
C ALA A 144 -11.84 14.56 -0.71
N SER A 145 -12.35 15.78 -0.81
CA SER A 145 -13.37 16.31 0.08
C SER A 145 -14.55 16.82 -0.75
N GLY A 146 -15.77 16.44 -0.34
CA GLY A 146 -16.98 16.60 -1.12
C GLY A 146 -17.25 15.42 -2.05
N ALA A 147 -18.50 15.28 -2.48
CA ALA A 147 -18.90 14.29 -3.46
C ALA A 147 -18.81 14.88 -4.87
N ALA A 148 -18.38 14.08 -5.84
CA ALA A 148 -18.37 14.46 -7.25
C ALA A 148 -19.80 14.44 -7.83
N VAL A 149 -20.63 15.41 -7.45
CA VAL A 149 -22.02 15.52 -7.91
C VAL A 149 -22.11 16.47 -9.11
N LEU A 150 -22.93 16.15 -10.11
CA LEU A 150 -23.18 17.01 -11.28
C LEU A 150 -23.52 18.46 -10.87
N GLY A 151 -22.83 19.42 -11.47
CA GLY A 151 -22.97 20.84 -11.16
C GLY A 151 -22.38 21.28 -9.81
N GLY A 152 -21.81 20.34 -9.04
CA GLY A 152 -21.14 20.59 -7.78
C GLY A 152 -19.64 20.83 -7.94
N THR A 153 -18.92 20.70 -6.82
CA THR A 153 -17.45 20.82 -6.77
C THR A 153 -16.87 19.73 -5.89
N VAL A 154 -15.69 19.24 -6.26
CA VAL A 154 -14.87 18.35 -5.43
C VAL A 154 -13.51 18.98 -5.19
N ALA A 155 -13.02 18.90 -3.95
CA ALA A 155 -11.68 19.35 -3.59
C ALA A 155 -10.74 18.16 -3.51
N LEU A 156 -9.60 18.23 -4.18
CA LEU A 156 -8.53 17.25 -4.12
C LEU A 156 -7.37 17.87 -3.35
N THR A 157 -6.92 17.20 -2.29
CA THR A 157 -5.80 17.64 -1.47
C THR A 157 -4.68 16.61 -1.55
N VAL A 158 -3.49 17.06 -1.96
CA VAL A 158 -2.27 16.26 -1.89
C VAL A 158 -1.49 16.72 -0.67
N THR A 159 -1.24 15.78 0.23
CA THR A 159 -0.43 15.96 1.43
C THR A 159 0.90 15.26 1.24
N ALA A 160 1.96 15.88 1.74
CA ALA A 160 3.32 15.34 1.78
C ALA A 160 4.07 16.07 2.91
N PRO A 161 5.29 15.65 3.29
CA PRO A 161 6.11 16.36 4.27
C PRO A 161 6.21 17.85 3.90
N ALA A 162 6.13 18.74 4.91
CA ALA A 162 6.09 20.17 4.68
C ALA A 162 7.26 20.66 3.83
N GLY A 163 6.97 21.47 2.81
CA GLY A 163 7.98 21.96 1.87
C GLY A 163 8.35 21.00 0.74
N SER A 164 7.72 19.82 0.67
CA SER A 164 7.82 18.94 -0.50
C SER A 164 7.16 19.60 -1.70
N ALA A 165 7.82 19.52 -2.86
CA ALA A 165 7.18 19.76 -4.15
C ALA A 165 6.31 18.54 -4.48
N ALA A 166 5.03 18.78 -4.77
CA ALA A 166 4.09 17.74 -5.13
C ALA A 166 3.40 18.06 -6.46
N VAL A 167 2.98 17.02 -7.18
CA VAL A 167 2.21 17.08 -8.43
C VAL A 167 1.02 16.14 -8.32
N GLY A 168 -0.12 16.52 -8.88
CA GLY A 168 -1.32 15.68 -8.96
C GLY A 168 -1.66 15.32 -10.40
N PHE A 169 -2.01 14.07 -10.63
CA PHE A 169 -2.43 13.54 -11.92
C PHE A 169 -3.91 13.12 -11.86
N LEU A 170 -4.63 13.34 -12.95
CA LEU A 170 -5.98 12.84 -13.19
C LEU A 170 -5.97 11.96 -14.46
N SER A 171 -6.62 10.80 -14.39
CA SER A 171 -6.91 9.96 -15.56
C SER A 171 -8.34 9.44 -15.54
N LEU A 172 -8.90 9.21 -16.72
CA LEU A 172 -10.20 8.53 -16.92
C LEU A 172 -10.04 7.03 -17.25
N HIS A 173 -8.80 6.53 -17.19
CA HIS A 173 -8.46 5.15 -17.52
C HIS A 173 -7.75 4.48 -16.34
N THR A 174 -7.79 3.15 -16.31
CA THR A 174 -7.27 2.32 -15.21
C THR A 174 -5.94 1.63 -15.52
N ALA A 175 -5.28 1.96 -16.63
CA ALA A 175 -4.04 1.30 -17.01
C ALA A 175 -2.85 1.77 -16.17
N ASP A 176 -1.94 0.86 -15.87
CA ASP A 176 -0.70 1.13 -15.14
C ASP A 176 0.42 1.46 -16.13
N VAL A 177 0.99 2.65 -16.03
CA VAL A 177 2.23 3.01 -16.71
C VAL A 177 3.38 2.96 -15.72
N SER A 178 4.32 2.04 -15.96
CA SER A 178 5.51 1.91 -15.13
C SER A 178 6.43 3.12 -15.29
N LEU A 179 6.82 3.71 -14.16
CA LEU A 179 7.89 4.70 -14.05
C LEU A 179 9.18 4.07 -13.52
N GLY A 180 9.36 2.77 -13.74
CA GLY A 180 10.51 2.01 -13.27
C GLY A 180 10.59 2.00 -11.74
N ALA A 181 11.67 2.57 -11.20
CA ALA A 181 11.96 2.53 -9.77
C ALA A 181 10.93 3.26 -8.89
N LEU A 182 10.08 4.12 -9.48
CA LEU A 182 9.07 4.90 -8.76
C LEU A 182 7.69 4.22 -8.70
N GLY A 183 7.57 2.98 -9.20
CA GLY A 183 6.29 2.26 -9.27
C GLY A 183 5.50 2.56 -10.55
N SER A 184 4.18 2.35 -10.52
CA SER A 184 3.28 2.61 -11.64
C SER A 184 2.29 3.73 -11.33
N VAL A 185 2.15 4.65 -12.28
CA VAL A 185 1.12 5.69 -12.25
C VAL A 185 -0.08 5.21 -13.06
N LEU A 186 -1.28 5.52 -12.57
CA LEU A 186 -2.50 5.26 -13.30
C LEU A 186 -2.65 6.22 -14.50
N ILE A 187 -2.34 5.74 -15.70
CA ILE A 187 -2.38 6.48 -16.96
C ILE A 187 -2.90 5.55 -18.05
N GLY A 188 -3.94 5.97 -18.78
CA GLY A 188 -4.37 5.27 -20.01
C GLY A 188 -3.30 5.30 -21.09
N ALA A 189 -2.74 4.15 -21.46
CA ALA A 189 -1.85 4.01 -22.61
C ALA A 189 -2.59 3.34 -23.79
N LEU A 190 -2.73 4.04 -24.91
CA LEU A 190 -3.07 3.41 -26.20
C LEU A 190 -1.96 3.69 -27.22
N GLY A 191 -1.16 2.66 -27.49
CA GLY A 191 -0.26 2.59 -28.65
C GLY A 191 1.13 3.23 -28.47
N PRO A 192 2.06 2.98 -29.42
CA PRO A 192 3.49 3.31 -29.30
C PRO A 192 3.82 4.80 -29.47
N ALA A 193 2.90 5.70 -29.12
CA ALA A 193 3.13 7.13 -29.09
C ALA A 193 3.38 7.57 -27.64
N LEU A 194 4.57 8.13 -27.42
CA LEU A 194 4.87 8.99 -26.27
C LEU A 194 3.68 9.89 -25.95
N PHE A 195 3.17 9.81 -24.72
CA PHE A 195 2.23 10.76 -24.09
C PHE A 195 1.13 11.29 -25.02
N ASP A 196 -0.02 10.63 -25.07
CA ASP A 196 -1.25 11.30 -25.50
C ASP A 196 -1.66 12.31 -24.40
N PRO A 197 -1.54 13.63 -24.62
CA PRO A 197 -1.81 14.65 -23.62
C PRO A 197 -3.32 14.75 -23.27
N GLU A 198 -4.21 14.02 -23.94
CA GLU A 198 -5.65 14.03 -23.65
C GLU A 198 -6.08 12.98 -22.61
N SER A 199 -5.18 12.11 -22.16
CA SER A 199 -5.48 11.00 -21.22
C SER A 199 -5.04 11.24 -19.77
N VAL A 200 -4.16 12.24 -19.56
CA VAL A 200 -3.62 12.61 -18.24
C VAL A 200 -3.58 14.13 -18.12
N LEU A 201 -4.32 14.65 -17.14
CA LEU A 201 -4.26 16.07 -16.79
C LEU A 201 -3.39 16.25 -15.55
N VAL A 202 -2.38 17.11 -15.65
CA VAL A 202 -1.68 17.63 -14.46
C VAL A 202 -2.63 18.60 -13.76
N LEU A 203 -3.11 18.23 -12.57
CA LEU A 203 -4.03 19.02 -11.77
C LEU A 203 -3.38 20.28 -11.19
N GLY A 204 -2.08 20.20 -10.90
CA GLY A 204 -1.32 21.28 -10.31
C GLY A 204 0.03 20.81 -9.79
N SER A 205 0.88 21.78 -9.43
CA SER A 205 2.15 21.53 -8.74
C SER A 205 2.40 22.63 -7.71
N GLY A 206 3.08 22.30 -6.61
CA GLY A 206 3.34 23.28 -5.55
C GLY A 206 3.88 22.66 -4.26
N ALA A 207 4.08 23.51 -3.25
CA ALA A 207 4.45 23.06 -1.91
C ALA A 207 3.25 22.36 -1.24
N ALA A 208 3.43 21.12 -0.77
CA ALA A 208 2.41 20.40 -0.04
C ALA A 208 2.31 20.88 1.44
N PRO A 209 1.11 20.81 2.06
CA PRO A 209 -0.15 20.36 1.45
C PRO A 209 -0.71 21.41 0.47
N TRP A 210 -1.28 20.95 -0.64
CA TRP A 210 -1.97 21.82 -1.59
C TRP A 210 -3.34 21.24 -1.96
N THR A 211 -4.29 22.13 -2.20
CA THR A 211 -5.68 21.77 -2.53
C THR A 211 -6.09 22.41 -3.85
N PHE A 212 -6.68 21.60 -4.72
CA PHE A 212 -7.31 22.04 -5.96
C PHE A 212 -8.80 21.74 -5.92
N VAL A 213 -9.63 22.70 -6.32
CA VAL A 213 -11.07 22.55 -6.38
C VAL A 213 -11.50 22.44 -7.83
N ALA A 214 -12.09 21.30 -8.19
CA ALA A 214 -12.62 21.03 -9.52
C ALA A 214 -14.14 21.22 -9.51
N ALA A 215 -14.67 21.92 -10.52
CA ALA A 215 -16.10 21.90 -10.80
C ALA A 215 -16.46 20.62 -11.56
N VAL A 216 -17.56 19.98 -11.18
CA VAL A 216 -18.14 18.85 -11.91
C VAL A 216 -19.18 19.43 -12.88
N PRO A 217 -19.00 19.29 -14.21
CA PRO A 217 -19.97 19.82 -15.16
C PRO A 217 -21.37 19.27 -14.92
N ASN A 218 -22.39 20.10 -15.10
CA ASN A 218 -23.79 19.66 -15.01
C ASN A 218 -24.24 18.98 -16.31
N ASP A 219 -23.57 17.88 -16.66
CA ASP A 219 -23.86 17.09 -17.86
C ASP A 219 -24.26 15.66 -17.46
N PRO A 220 -25.51 15.23 -17.71
CA PRO A 220 -25.98 13.88 -17.41
C PRO A 220 -25.15 12.74 -18.03
N LEU A 221 -24.39 13.01 -19.10
CA LEU A 221 -23.50 12.00 -19.70
C LEU A 221 -22.34 11.60 -18.80
N LEU A 222 -22.04 12.39 -17.76
CA LEU A 222 -20.96 12.12 -16.82
C LEU A 222 -21.39 11.19 -15.67
N LEU A 223 -22.68 10.89 -15.51
CA LEU A 223 -23.15 10.03 -14.41
C LEU A 223 -22.50 8.64 -14.47
N GLY A 224 -21.91 8.22 -13.35
CA GLY A 224 -21.20 6.95 -13.25
C GLY A 224 -19.80 6.95 -13.86
N LEU A 225 -19.33 8.06 -14.45
CA LEU A 225 -17.95 8.19 -14.90
C LEU A 225 -17.01 8.03 -13.70
N GLN A 226 -15.98 7.21 -13.89
CA GLN A 226 -14.89 7.08 -12.94
C GLN A 226 -13.73 7.98 -13.33
N ALA A 227 -13.30 8.80 -12.39
CA ALA A 227 -12.12 9.63 -12.50
C ALA A 227 -11.13 9.19 -11.44
N HIS A 228 -9.89 8.95 -11.85
CA HIS A 228 -8.85 8.41 -11.00
C HIS A 228 -7.74 9.43 -10.80
N PHE A 229 -7.21 9.48 -9.59
CA PHE A 229 -6.26 10.48 -9.16
C PHE A 229 -5.09 9.82 -8.45
N GLN A 230 -3.90 10.34 -8.71
CA GLN A 230 -2.69 9.96 -7.99
C GLN A 230 -1.77 11.17 -7.88
N GLY A 231 -1.10 11.30 -6.75
CA GLY A 231 -0.09 12.31 -6.49
C GLY A 231 1.32 11.76 -6.63
N PHE A 232 2.28 12.67 -6.71
CA PHE A 232 3.70 12.43 -6.55
C PHE A 232 4.28 13.49 -5.63
N GLY A 233 5.18 13.12 -4.74
CA GLY A 233 5.81 14.04 -3.79
C GLY A 233 7.32 13.83 -3.71
N LYS A 234 8.06 14.93 -3.65
CA LYS A 234 9.50 14.95 -3.42
C LYS A 234 9.90 16.14 -2.55
N ALA A 235 10.77 15.93 -1.59
CA ALA A 235 11.41 17.01 -0.84
C ALA A 235 12.91 17.05 -1.14
N ALA A 236 13.48 18.26 -1.17
CA ALA A 236 14.90 18.47 -1.43
C ALA A 236 15.82 17.90 -0.33
N THR A 237 15.28 17.66 0.87
CA THR A 237 16.01 17.09 2.01
C THR A 237 16.19 15.58 1.92
N PHE A 238 15.52 14.92 0.97
CA PHE A 238 15.56 13.49 0.78
C PHE A 238 16.17 13.14 -0.58
N ALA A 239 16.78 11.97 -0.67
CA ALA A 239 17.32 11.47 -1.94
C ALA A 239 16.19 10.98 -2.86
N GLY A 240 15.15 10.41 -2.24
CA GLY A 240 14.03 9.72 -2.87
C GLY A 240 12.77 10.54 -3.09
N ALA A 241 11.71 9.85 -3.50
CA ALA A 241 10.38 10.37 -3.79
C ALA A 241 9.38 9.23 -3.94
N SER A 242 8.09 9.49 -3.72
CA SER A 242 7.04 8.47 -3.81
C SER A 242 5.80 8.97 -4.53
N LEU A 243 5.06 8.01 -5.12
CA LEU A 243 3.69 8.19 -5.55
C LEU A 243 2.77 8.12 -4.34
N SER A 244 1.62 8.80 -4.38
CA SER A 244 0.58 8.63 -3.36
C SER A 244 -0.25 7.36 -3.58
N ASN A 245 -1.14 7.10 -2.63
CA ASN A 245 -2.31 6.25 -2.82
C ASN A 245 -3.10 6.63 -4.08
N ARG A 246 -3.80 5.66 -4.65
CA ARG A 246 -4.71 5.85 -5.77
C ARG A 246 -6.11 6.15 -5.27
N LEU A 247 -6.70 7.22 -5.77
CA LEU A 247 -8.05 7.64 -5.43
C LEU A 247 -8.96 7.53 -6.65
N THR A 248 -10.13 6.92 -6.49
CA THR A 248 -11.16 6.87 -7.53
C THR A 248 -12.41 7.60 -7.07
N LEU A 249 -12.89 8.53 -7.89
CA LEU A 249 -14.17 9.20 -7.69
C LEU A 249 -15.16 8.73 -8.75
N VAL A 250 -16.40 8.49 -8.31
CA VAL A 250 -17.53 8.21 -9.18
C VAL A 250 -18.41 9.45 -9.24
N VAL A 251 -18.77 9.90 -10.43
CA VAL A 251 -19.66 11.04 -10.61
C VAL A 251 -21.12 10.64 -10.35
N HIS A 252 -21.82 11.43 -9.53
CA HIS A 252 -23.20 11.22 -9.07
C HIS A 252 -24.18 12.31 -9.51
#